data_AF-F0GJF3-F1
#
_entry.id   AF-F0GJF3-F1
#
_cell.length_a   1.000
_cell.length_b   1.000
_cell.length_c   1.000
_cell.angle_alpha   90.00
_cell.angle_beta   90.00
_cell.angle_gamma   90.00
#
_symmetry.space_group_name_H-M   'P 1'
#
loop_
_entity.id
_entity.type
_entity.pdbx_description
1 polymer ?
#
loop_
_entity_poly.entity_id
_entity_poly.type
_entity_poly.pdbx_seq_one_letter_code
_entity_poly.pdbx_strand_id
1 'polypeptide(L)'
;MNDREVADYLLANPEFFARHAELLATIRLANPHGKAAISLQERQMEMLRDKNKHLERRLAELVRYGHENDSLSAKFSRWTSRVIAERDPYALPRTIADGIADVFDVPQTALRVWDVAETYSQAEFA
;
A
#
# COMPACT_ATOMS: atom_id res chain seq x y z
N MET A 1 -17.30 53.02 10.89
CA MET A 1 -16.14 52.53 10.14
C MET A 1 -16.63 52.22 8.74
N ASN A 2 -16.19 52.99 7.75
CA ASN A 2 -16.58 52.83 6.35
C ASN A 2 -15.65 51.82 5.67
N ASP A 3 -16.10 51.11 4.62
CA ASP A 3 -15.29 50.09 3.92
C ASP A 3 -13.93 50.63 3.45
N ARG A 4 -13.88 51.92 3.10
CA ARG A 4 -12.65 52.61 2.72
C ARG A 4 -11.64 52.73 3.86
N GLU A 5 -12.12 52.98 5.07
CA GLU A 5 -11.26 53.06 6.26
C GLU A 5 -10.70 51.69 6.63
N VAL A 6 -11.48 50.61 6.40
CA VAL A 6 -11.02 49.23 6.60
C VAL A 6 -9.95 48.86 5.57
N ALA A 7 -10.14 49.24 4.30
CA ALA A 7 -9.15 49.01 3.25
C ALA A 7 -7.83 49.75 3.51
N ASP A 8 -7.92 51.04 3.88
CA ASP A 8 -6.75 51.86 4.20
C ASP A 8 -5.99 51.30 5.43
N TYR A 9 -6.72 50.81 6.44
CA TYR A 9 -6.13 50.17 7.60
C TYR A 9 -5.39 48.87 7.27
N LEU A 10 -5.98 48.00 6.43
CA LEU A 10 -5.35 46.74 6.02
C LEU A 10 -4.12 46.96 5.13
N LEU A 11 -4.14 47.98 4.26
CA LEU A 11 -2.99 48.38 3.45
C LEU A 11 -1.83 48.91 4.30
N ALA A 12 -2.16 49.70 5.33
CA ALA A 12 -1.16 50.24 6.26
C ALA A 12 -0.58 49.18 7.22
N ASN A 13 -1.24 48.02 7.35
CA ASN A 13 -0.86 46.97 8.30
C ASN A 13 -0.77 45.58 7.64
N PRO A 14 0.19 45.33 6.73
CA PRO A 14 0.30 44.06 6.02
C PRO A 14 0.52 42.84 6.95
N GLU A 15 1.15 43.06 8.12
CA GLU A 15 1.36 42.05 9.17
C GLU A 15 0.06 41.57 9.84
N PHE A 16 -1.06 42.25 9.61
CA PHE A 16 -2.36 41.92 10.19
C PHE A 16 -2.78 40.48 9.87
N PHE A 17 -2.58 40.03 8.63
CA PHE A 17 -2.92 38.67 8.22
C PHE A 17 -1.94 37.61 8.73
N ALA A 18 -0.68 37.98 9.00
CA ALA A 18 0.27 37.08 9.64
C ALA A 18 -0.11 36.82 11.10
N ARG A 19 -0.59 37.85 11.82
CA ARG A 19 -1.04 37.75 13.22
C ARG A 19 -2.44 37.13 13.36
N HIS A 20 -3.26 37.20 12.32
CA HIS A 20 -4.62 36.68 12.30
C HIS A 20 -4.81 35.66 11.16
N ALA A 21 -3.90 34.70 11.06
CA ALA A 21 -3.92 33.67 10.01
C ALA A 21 -5.21 32.82 10.01
N GLU A 22 -5.80 32.57 11.19
CA GLU A 22 -7.09 31.88 11.34
C GLU A 22 -8.26 32.66 10.73
N LEU A 23 -8.16 34.00 10.75
CA LEU A 23 -9.18 34.89 10.17
C LEU A 23 -9.06 34.90 8.64
N LEU A 24 -7.83 34.79 8.10
CA LEU A 24 -7.62 34.61 6.67
C LEU A 24 -8.18 33.27 6.17
N ALA A 25 -8.08 32.20 6.95
CA ALA A 25 -8.63 30.89 6.61
C ALA A 25 -10.16 30.84 6.56
N THR A 26 -10.84 31.80 7.23
CA THR A 26 -12.30 31.92 7.24
C THR A 26 -12.84 32.95 6.24
N ILE A 27 -11.99 33.84 5.72
CA ILE A 27 -12.37 34.79 4.67
C ILE A 27 -12.59 34.03 3.35
N ARG A 28 -13.85 33.98 2.92
CA ARG A 28 -14.21 33.61 1.55
C ARG A 28 -14.13 34.85 0.68
N LEU A 29 -13.07 34.97 -0.11
CA LEU A 29 -13.03 35.93 -1.21
C LEU A 29 -14.06 35.50 -2.25
N ALA A 30 -15.26 36.06 -2.15
CA ALA A 30 -16.25 35.90 -3.20
C ALA A 30 -15.66 36.49 -4.47
N ASN A 31 -15.51 35.65 -5.49
CA ASN A 31 -15.01 36.04 -6.81
C ASN A 31 -15.77 37.29 -7.28
N PRO A 32 -15.10 38.33 -7.83
CA PRO A 32 -15.78 39.50 -8.40
C PRO A 32 -16.83 39.15 -9.48
N HIS A 33 -16.81 37.93 -10.02
CA HIS A 33 -17.80 37.42 -10.98
C HIS A 33 -18.92 36.54 -10.39
N GLY A 34 -19.07 36.49 -9.06
CA GLY A 34 -20.15 35.74 -8.40
C GLY A 34 -20.03 34.22 -8.55
N LYS A 35 -21.11 33.49 -8.23
CA LYS A 35 -21.23 32.01 -8.21
C LYS A 35 -20.83 31.28 -9.51
N ALA A 36 -20.45 31.98 -10.56
CA ALA A 36 -20.13 31.42 -11.88
C ALA A 36 -18.65 31.07 -12.08
N ALA A 37 -17.73 31.54 -11.24
CA ALA A 37 -16.29 31.32 -11.43
C ALA A 37 -15.64 30.76 -10.15
N ILE A 38 -15.35 29.46 -10.16
CA ILE A 38 -14.52 28.78 -9.15
C ILE A 38 -13.08 29.26 -9.34
N SER A 39 -12.39 29.68 -8.27
CA SER A 39 -10.99 30.10 -8.36
C SER A 39 -10.14 28.93 -8.84
N LEU A 40 -9.31 29.16 -9.86
CA LEU A 40 -8.38 28.14 -10.38
C LEU A 40 -7.50 27.55 -9.26
N GLN A 41 -7.12 28.37 -8.28
CA GLN A 41 -6.32 27.96 -7.13
C GLN A 41 -7.09 27.03 -6.19
N GLU A 42 -8.38 27.29 -5.95
CA GLU A 42 -9.24 26.41 -5.14
C GLU A 42 -9.39 25.04 -5.82
N ARG A 43 -9.64 25.04 -7.13
CA ARG A 43 -9.74 23.80 -7.91
C ARG A 43 -8.40 23.05 -7.98
N GLN A 44 -7.27 23.76 -8.07
CA GLN A 44 -5.93 23.16 -8.00
C GLN A 44 -5.67 22.53 -6.63
N MET A 45 -6.05 23.19 -5.55
CA MET A 45 -5.87 22.65 -4.20
C MET A 45 -6.75 21.43 -3.93
N GLU A 46 -7.98 21.44 -4.43
CA GLU A 46 -8.87 20.28 -4.39
C GLU A 46 -8.28 19.08 -5.16
N MET A 47 -7.82 19.30 -6.40
CA MET A 47 -7.15 18.25 -7.19
C MET A 47 -5.89 17.69 -6.51
N LEU A 48 -5.09 18.55 -5.86
CA LEU A 48 -3.90 18.11 -5.11
C LEU A 48 -4.29 17.26 -3.90
N ARG A 49 -5.34 17.63 -3.16
CA ARG A 49 -5.86 16.85 -2.03
C ARG A 49 -6.37 15.49 -2.48
N ASP A 50 -7.11 15.43 -3.58
CA ASP A 50 -7.62 14.17 -4.11
C ASP A 50 -6.49 13.27 -4.62
N LYS A 51 -5.50 13.85 -5.29
CA LYS A 51 -4.30 13.12 -5.71
C LYS A 51 -3.51 12.59 -4.51
N ASN A 52 -3.38 13.39 -3.46
CA ASN A 52 -2.69 12.97 -2.25
C ASN A 52 -3.40 11.79 -1.58
N LYS A 53 -4.72 11.87 -1.36
CA LYS A 53 -5.53 10.75 -0.85
C LYS A 53 -5.40 9.49 -1.70
N HIS A 54 -5.40 9.64 -3.02
CA HIS A 54 -5.21 8.50 -3.93
C HIS A 54 -3.83 7.85 -3.76
N LEU A 55 -2.78 8.67 -3.64
CA LEU A 55 -1.42 8.18 -3.42
C LEU A 55 -1.28 7.51 -2.05
N GLU A 56 -1.86 8.06 -0.99
CA GLU A 56 -1.88 7.46 0.35
C GLU A 56 -2.56 6.10 0.33
N ARG A 57 -3.71 5.96 -0.34
CA ARG A 57 -4.39 4.66 -0.49
C ARG A 57 -3.51 3.65 -1.23
N ARG A 58 -2.87 4.07 -2.31
CA ARG A 58 -2.01 3.19 -3.11
C ARG A 58 -0.75 2.78 -2.34
N LEU A 59 -0.19 3.67 -1.53
CA LEU A 59 0.90 3.35 -0.63
C LEU A 59 0.47 2.30 0.40
N ALA A 60 -0.70 2.47 1.02
CA ALA A 60 -1.22 1.49 1.98
C ALA A 60 -1.41 0.10 1.34
N GLU A 61 -1.90 0.03 0.09
CA GLU A 61 -1.99 -1.21 -0.67
C GLU A 61 -0.61 -1.86 -0.91
N LEU A 62 0.38 -1.06 -1.34
CA LEU A 62 1.75 -1.55 -1.57
C LEU A 62 2.39 -2.07 -0.28
N VAL A 63 2.20 -1.38 0.85
CA VAL A 63 2.69 -1.84 2.16
C VAL A 63 2.03 -3.17 2.55
N ARG A 64 0.73 -3.32 2.33
CA ARG A 64 0.03 -4.59 2.57
C ARG A 64 0.62 -5.72 1.73
N TYR A 65 0.82 -5.50 0.43
CA TYR A 65 1.47 -6.50 -0.43
C TYR A 65 2.90 -6.81 0.02
N GLY A 66 3.64 -5.80 0.50
CA GLY A 66 4.97 -6.00 1.10
C GLY A 66 4.91 -6.98 2.27
N HIS A 67 3.99 -6.77 3.22
CA HIS A 67 3.82 -7.66 4.37
C HIS A 67 3.41 -9.08 3.98
N GLU A 68 2.51 -9.24 3.01
CA GLU A 68 2.12 -10.54 2.47
C GLU A 68 3.31 -11.27 1.84
N ASN A 69 4.11 -10.56 1.03
CA ASN A 69 5.31 -11.09 0.39
C ASN A 69 6.41 -11.48 1.38
N ASP A 70 6.63 -10.67 2.42
CA ASP A 70 7.61 -10.95 3.47
C ASP A 70 7.21 -12.21 4.25
N SER A 71 5.92 -12.35 4.57
CA SER A 71 5.38 -13.54 5.24
C SER A 71 5.55 -14.79 4.38
N LEU A 72 5.22 -14.71 3.08
CA LEU A 72 5.42 -15.80 2.13
C LEU A 72 6.89 -16.18 2.01
N SER A 73 7.78 -15.20 1.87
CA SER A 73 9.24 -15.42 1.75
C SER A 73 9.83 -16.10 2.98
N ALA A 74 9.36 -15.72 4.17
CA ALA A 74 9.76 -16.35 5.42
C ALA A 74 9.26 -17.79 5.54
N LYS A 75 8.00 -18.07 5.15
CA LYS A 75 7.46 -19.43 5.08
C LYS A 75 8.25 -20.29 4.11
N PHE A 76 8.50 -19.79 2.90
CA PHE A 76 9.25 -20.48 1.85
C PHE A 76 10.67 -20.82 2.32
N SER A 77 11.39 -19.87 2.89
CA SER A 77 12.76 -20.10 3.40
C SER A 77 12.83 -21.18 4.48
N ARG A 78 11.87 -21.20 5.41
CA ARG A 78 11.76 -22.26 6.43
C ARG A 78 11.45 -23.62 5.80
N TRP A 79 10.54 -23.67 4.85
CA TRP A 79 10.20 -24.88 4.12
C TRP A 79 11.40 -25.42 3.33
N THR A 80 12.10 -24.58 2.57
CA THR A 80 13.31 -24.97 1.84
C THR A 80 14.36 -25.55 2.77
N SER A 81 14.56 -24.96 3.95
CA SER A 81 15.49 -25.48 4.95
C SER A 81 15.08 -26.87 5.46
N ARG A 82 13.78 -27.13 5.63
CA ARG A 82 13.26 -28.46 6.00
C ARG A 82 13.50 -29.48 4.90
N VAL A 83 13.22 -29.13 3.64
CA VAL A 83 13.44 -30.01 2.49
C VAL A 83 14.91 -30.39 2.36
N ILE A 84 15.83 -29.43 2.52
CA ILE A 84 17.28 -29.69 2.46
C ILE A 84 17.75 -30.55 3.64
N ALA A 85 17.13 -30.40 4.81
CA ALA A 85 17.50 -31.15 6.01
C ALA A 85 16.91 -32.57 6.07
N GLU A 86 15.92 -32.88 5.23
CA GLU A 86 15.28 -34.19 5.18
C GLU A 86 16.26 -35.24 4.64
N ARG A 87 16.49 -36.28 5.44
CA ARG A 87 17.47 -37.34 5.13
C ARG A 87 16.79 -38.63 4.73
N ASP A 88 15.50 -38.79 5.00
CA ASP A 88 14.74 -39.96 4.59
C ASP A 88 14.18 -39.76 3.16
N PRO A 89 14.68 -40.52 2.17
CA PRO A 89 14.19 -40.44 0.79
C PRO A 89 12.70 -40.82 0.67
N TYR A 90 12.17 -41.61 1.61
CA TYR A 90 10.76 -41.99 1.60
C TYR A 90 9.85 -40.88 2.13
N ALA A 91 10.35 -40.04 3.04
CA ALA A 91 9.61 -38.91 3.58
C ALA A 91 9.70 -37.66 2.68
N LEU A 92 10.79 -37.50 1.93
CA LEU A 92 11.10 -36.30 1.16
C LEU A 92 9.97 -35.86 0.18
N PRO A 93 9.39 -36.74 -0.65
CA PRO A 93 8.32 -36.35 -1.58
C PRO A 93 7.10 -35.76 -0.87
N ARG A 94 6.72 -36.35 0.27
CA ARG A 94 5.62 -35.88 1.10
C ARG A 94 5.95 -34.55 1.77
N THR A 95 7.15 -34.40 2.33
CA THR A 95 7.64 -33.15 2.92
C THR A 95 7.64 -31.99 1.91
N ILE A 96 7.96 -32.26 0.64
CA ILE A 96 7.86 -31.29 -0.45
C ILE A 96 6.40 -30.93 -0.71
N ALA A 97 5.54 -31.92 -0.95
CA ALA A 97 4.14 -31.69 -1.32
C ALA A 97 3.35 -30.98 -0.21
N ASP A 98 3.36 -31.53 1.01
CA ASP A 98 2.65 -30.98 2.17
C ASP A 98 3.16 -29.56 2.48
N GLY A 99 4.46 -29.33 2.37
CA GLY A 99 5.04 -28.02 2.62
C GLY A 99 4.68 -26.97 1.57
N ILE A 100 4.51 -27.33 0.29
CA ILE A 100 4.01 -26.40 -0.73
C ILE A 100 2.56 -26.03 -0.44
N ALA A 101 1.73 -27.00 -0.02
CA ALA A 101 0.34 -26.74 0.35
C ALA A 101 0.26 -25.70 1.47
N ASP A 102 1.07 -25.88 2.52
CA ASP A 102 1.12 -24.97 3.68
C ASP A 102 1.71 -23.59 3.36
N VAL A 103 2.75 -23.52 2.52
CA VAL A 103 3.43 -22.25 2.18
C VAL A 103 2.52 -21.36 1.35
N PHE A 104 1.82 -21.93 0.36
CA PHE A 104 0.99 -21.19 -0.58
C PHE A 104 -0.50 -21.17 -0.21
N ASP A 105 -0.90 -21.85 0.87
CA ASP A 105 -2.29 -21.97 1.32
C ASP A 105 -3.20 -22.51 0.21
N VAL A 106 -2.77 -23.60 -0.43
CA VAL A 106 -3.50 -24.24 -1.52
C VAL A 106 -4.13 -25.55 -1.05
N PRO A 107 -5.37 -25.87 -1.47
CA PRO A 107 -6.11 -27.00 -0.92
C PRO A 107 -5.54 -28.36 -1.34
N GLN A 108 -4.86 -28.42 -2.49
CA GLN A 108 -4.31 -29.67 -3.04
C GLN A 108 -3.00 -29.41 -3.76
N THR A 109 -2.06 -30.32 -3.55
CA THR A 109 -0.76 -30.37 -4.23
C THR A 109 -0.48 -31.80 -4.65
N ALA A 110 0.20 -31.96 -5.79
CA ALA A 110 0.70 -33.26 -6.22
C ALA A 110 2.16 -33.10 -6.63
N LEU A 111 2.98 -34.10 -6.29
CA LEU A 111 4.36 -34.21 -6.72
C LEU A 111 4.46 -35.46 -7.59
N ARG A 112 5.09 -35.33 -8.76
CA ARG A 112 5.41 -36.46 -9.63
C ARG A 112 6.92 -36.57 -9.73
N VAL A 113 7.43 -37.78 -9.52
CA VAL A 113 8.85 -38.11 -9.69
C VAL A 113 8.99 -38.90 -10.99
N TRP A 114 10.09 -38.68 -11.70
CA TRP A 114 10.45 -39.41 -12.91
C TRP A 114 11.82 -40.06 -12.72
N ASP A 115 12.10 -41.10 -13.51
CA ASP A 115 13.38 -41.81 -13.50
C ASP A 115 13.80 -42.28 -12.09
N VAL A 116 12.83 -42.79 -11.32
CA VAL A 116 13.04 -43.28 -9.96
C VAL A 116 13.98 -44.49 -9.99
N ALA A 117 15.05 -44.43 -9.20
CA ALA A 117 16.02 -45.51 -9.12
C ALA A 117 15.36 -46.81 -8.67
N GLU A 118 15.82 -47.95 -9.20
CA GLU A 118 15.23 -49.27 -8.98
C GLU A 118 15.08 -49.63 -7.49
N THR A 119 16.00 -49.14 -6.65
CA THR A 119 15.97 -49.26 -5.18
C THR A 119 14.68 -48.70 -4.54
N TYR A 120 14.02 -47.74 -5.19
CA TYR A 120 12.77 -47.12 -4.73
C TYR A 120 11.55 -47.55 -5.54
N SER A 121 11.65 -48.56 -6.41
CA SER A 121 10.55 -49.00 -7.31
C SER A 121 9.26 -49.42 -6.60
N GLN A 122 9.32 -49.75 -5.31
CA GLN A 122 8.17 -50.12 -4.48
C GLN A 122 7.63 -48.95 -3.62
N ALA A 123 8.23 -47.77 -3.74
CA ALA A 123 7.81 -46.61 -2.97
C ALA A 123 6.52 -46.00 -3.54
N GLU A 124 5.73 -45.34 -2.69
CA GLU A 124 4.44 -44.74 -3.09
C GLU A 124 4.59 -43.65 -4.17
N PHE A 125 5.76 -43.03 -4.25
CA PHE A 125 6.09 -41.97 -5.22
C PHE A 125 6.80 -42.47 -6.49
N ALA A 126 7.00 -43.79 -6.62
CA ALA A 126 7.65 -44.42 -7.75
C ALA A 126 6.81 -44.39 -9.04
#